data_AF-A0A9W6LT82-F1
#
_entry.id   AF-A0A9W6LT82-F1
#
_cell.length_a   1.000
_cell.length_b   1.000
_cell.length_c   1.000
_cell.angle_alpha   90.00
_cell.angle_beta   90.00
_cell.angle_gamma   90.00
#
_symmetry.space_group_name_H-M   'P 1'
#
loop_
_entity.id
_entity.type
_entity.pdbx_description
1 polymer ?
#
loop_
_entity_poly.entity_id
_entity_poly.type
_entity_poly.pdbx_seq_one_letter_code
_entity_poly.pdbx_strand_id
1 'polypeptide(L)'
;MTLADAAAMAHAPARWTLFSRVRGDVVCVLQRDPAARNALEVALLYPGVHALVIYRLANCLWRRGFKFPARFLSWFGRLVTNIDIHPGAAIGERLFIDHGAGVVIGETAVIGNDVTLYHGVTLGGTSWSSGKRHPTIDNGVLVGAGAKILGPITVGARARVGANSVVIEDVAPEMTVVGIPARIVKIERRRTGPDGRIDLEHHLIPDPVGDAISVLIDRIDFLEARLAHLQGRRLDASSRNNGKEHRP
;
A
#
# COMPACT_ATOMS: atom_id res chain seq x y z
N MET A 1 23.14 18.30 19.84
CA MET A 1 21.73 18.17 19.45
C MET A 1 21.73 17.37 18.15
N THR A 2 21.46 16.07 18.21
CA THR A 2 21.65 15.17 17.07
C THR A 2 20.44 15.25 16.14
N LEU A 3 20.62 14.94 14.86
CA LEU A 3 19.55 14.91 13.84
C LEU A 3 18.38 13.97 14.20
N ALA A 4 18.58 13.05 15.16
CA ALA A 4 17.54 12.18 15.71
C ALA A 4 16.54 12.93 16.61
N ASP A 5 16.97 13.99 17.30
CA ASP A 5 16.10 14.79 18.17
C ASP A 5 15.15 15.70 17.34
N ALA A 6 15.57 16.13 16.15
CA ALA A 6 14.78 17.00 15.28
C ALA A 6 13.55 16.28 14.68
N ALA A 7 13.64 14.97 14.41
CA ALA A 7 12.51 14.17 13.92
C ALA A 7 11.45 13.90 15.02
N ALA A 8 11.84 13.95 16.30
CA ALA A 8 10.94 13.76 17.43
C ALA A 8 10.12 15.02 17.80
N MET A 9 10.51 16.21 17.31
CA MET A 9 9.92 17.49 17.72
C MET A 9 8.88 18.08 16.76
N ALA A 10 8.52 17.40 15.66
CA ALA A 10 7.63 17.98 14.64
C ALA A 10 6.12 17.79 14.90
N HIS A 11 5.69 17.01 15.89
CA HIS A 11 4.26 16.82 16.21
C HIS A 11 4.04 16.83 17.73
N ALA A 12 3.90 18.01 18.33
CA ALA A 12 3.20 18.13 19.61
C ALA A 12 1.70 17.96 19.33
N PRO A 13 1.05 16.83 19.69
CA PRO A 13 -0.37 16.70 19.45
C PRO A 13 -1.09 17.63 20.41
N ALA A 14 -1.99 18.47 19.88
CA ALA A 14 -3.06 19.02 20.70
C ALA A 14 -3.66 17.87 21.53
N ARG A 15 -3.88 18.09 22.83
CA ARG A 15 -4.37 17.06 23.77
C ARG A 15 -5.83 16.71 23.43
N TRP A 16 -5.99 15.92 22.38
CA TRP A 16 -7.29 15.43 21.96
C TRP A 16 -7.72 14.35 22.94
N THR A 17 -8.94 14.50 23.46
CA THR A 17 -9.54 13.47 24.29
C THR A 17 -9.84 12.24 23.41
N LEU A 18 -9.97 11.07 24.03
CA LEU A 18 -10.41 9.88 23.31
C LEU A 18 -11.73 10.14 22.56
N PHE A 19 -12.63 10.92 23.15
CA PHE A 19 -13.89 11.29 22.53
C PHE A 19 -13.73 12.13 21.26
N SER A 20 -12.88 13.16 21.28
CA SER A 20 -12.66 14.01 20.09
C SER A 20 -12.04 13.22 18.94
N ARG A 21 -11.19 12.23 19.28
CA ARG A 21 -10.56 11.30 18.35
C ARG A 21 -11.58 10.38 17.68
N VAL A 22 -12.41 9.72 18.49
CA VAL A 22 -13.47 8.82 17.98
C VAL A 22 -14.47 9.58 17.13
N ARG A 23 -14.86 10.80 17.55
CA ARG A 23 -15.70 11.67 16.73
C ARG A 23 -15.04 11.97 15.38
N GLY A 24 -13.74 12.24 15.36
CA GLY A 24 -12.97 12.43 14.13
C GLY A 24 -12.99 11.19 13.22
N ASP A 25 -12.84 10.00 13.80
CA ASP A 25 -12.87 8.73 13.07
C ASP A 25 -14.28 8.47 12.46
N VAL A 26 -15.35 8.70 13.23
CA VAL A 26 -16.75 8.57 12.74
C VAL A 26 -17.05 9.55 11.61
N VAL A 27 -16.63 10.81 11.74
CA VAL A 27 -16.80 11.82 10.68
C VAL A 27 -16.01 11.44 9.43
N CYS A 28 -14.81 10.89 9.60
CA CYS A 28 -14.00 10.40 8.49
C CYS A 28 -14.72 9.31 7.69
N VAL A 29 -15.33 8.34 8.37
CA VAL A 29 -16.12 7.28 7.72
C VAL A 29 -17.29 7.88 6.94
N LEU A 30 -18.08 8.77 7.56
CA LEU A 30 -19.24 9.41 6.91
C LEU A 30 -18.86 10.18 5.64
N GLN A 31 -17.65 10.74 5.58
CA GLN A 31 -17.18 11.49 4.43
C GLN A 31 -16.65 10.59 3.30
N ARG A 32 -16.13 9.42 3.63
CA ARG A 32 -15.37 8.56 2.70
C ARG A 32 -16.12 7.33 2.26
N ASP A 33 -17.08 6.84 3.05
CA ASP A 33 -17.88 5.67 2.74
C ASP A 33 -19.28 6.09 2.26
N PRO A 34 -19.61 5.87 0.97
CA PRO A 34 -20.95 6.15 0.44
C PRO A 34 -22.06 5.32 1.11
N ALA A 35 -21.74 4.18 1.73
CA ALA A 35 -22.71 3.33 2.41
C ALA A 35 -23.06 3.82 3.82
N ALA A 36 -22.27 4.74 4.39
CA ALA A 36 -22.47 5.25 5.74
C ALA A 36 -23.64 6.25 5.78
N ARG A 37 -24.80 5.83 6.33
CA ARG A 37 -26.02 6.64 6.32
C ARG A 37 -26.08 7.68 7.43
N ASN A 38 -25.59 7.35 8.63
CA ASN A 38 -25.64 8.24 9.79
C ASN A 38 -24.54 7.92 10.81
N ALA A 39 -24.24 8.89 11.67
CA ALA A 39 -23.14 8.80 12.64
C ALA A 39 -23.34 7.70 13.70
N LEU A 40 -24.59 7.42 14.09
CA LEU A 40 -24.91 6.41 15.10
C LEU A 40 -24.64 5.00 14.57
N GLU A 41 -25.06 4.73 13.34
CA GLU A 41 -24.79 3.49 12.62
C GLU A 41 -23.28 3.27 12.49
N VAL A 42 -22.54 4.29 12.09
CA VAL A 42 -21.08 4.22 12.00
C VAL A 42 -20.45 3.91 13.37
N ALA A 43 -20.85 4.64 14.41
CA ALA A 43 -20.27 4.44 15.74
C ALA A 43 -20.58 3.04 16.32
N LEU A 44 -21.75 2.47 16.02
CA LEU A 44 -22.21 1.21 16.61
C LEU A 44 -21.90 -0.02 15.76
N LEU A 45 -21.78 0.10 14.44
CA LEU A 45 -21.73 -1.06 13.55
C LEU A 45 -20.46 -1.14 12.69
N TYR A 46 -19.57 -0.13 12.69
CA TYR A 46 -18.33 -0.21 11.91
C TYR A 46 -17.19 -0.85 12.71
N PRO A 47 -16.71 -2.05 12.31
CA PRO A 47 -15.63 -2.73 13.03
C PRO A 47 -14.32 -1.93 13.01
N GLY A 48 -14.08 -1.15 11.94
CA GLY A 48 -12.92 -0.28 11.84
C GLY A 48 -12.87 0.78 12.96
N VAL A 49 -14.01 1.40 13.27
CA VAL A 49 -14.10 2.39 14.37
C VAL A 49 -13.88 1.71 15.71
N HIS A 50 -14.49 0.54 15.94
CA HIS A 50 -14.31 -0.22 17.18
C HIS A 50 -12.86 -0.66 17.39
N ALA A 51 -12.20 -1.14 16.34
CA ALA A 51 -10.80 -1.55 16.38
C ALA A 51 -9.90 -0.38 16.80
N LEU A 52 -10.14 0.83 16.28
CA LEU A 52 -9.38 2.01 16.65
C LEU A 52 -9.62 2.45 18.09
N VAL A 53 -10.86 2.37 18.60
CA VAL A 53 -11.16 2.65 20.01
C VAL A 53 -10.37 1.71 20.91
N ILE A 54 -10.46 0.40 20.65
CA ILE A 54 -9.78 -0.64 21.43
C ILE A 54 -8.26 -0.47 21.35
N TYR A 55 -7.72 -0.23 20.15
CA TYR A 55 -6.31 0.05 19.95
C TYR A 55 -5.87 1.29 20.73
N ARG A 56 -6.59 2.41 20.70
CA ARG A 56 -6.21 3.64 21.42
C ARG A 56 -6.15 3.40 22.94
N LEU A 57 -7.04 2.57 23.49
CA LEU A 57 -6.99 2.13 24.89
C LEU A 57 -5.79 1.21 25.15
N ALA A 58 -5.57 0.21 24.30
CA ALA A 58 -4.46 -0.74 24.42
C ALA A 58 -3.09 -0.05 24.29
N ASN A 59 -2.95 0.91 23.37
CA ASN A 59 -1.78 1.74 23.18
C ASN A 59 -1.50 2.61 24.40
N CYS A 60 -2.54 3.15 25.05
CA CYS A 60 -2.40 3.88 26.30
C CYS A 60 -1.81 3.00 27.42
N LEU A 61 -2.35 1.78 27.59
CA LEU A 61 -1.82 0.79 28.54
C LEU A 61 -0.38 0.41 28.20
N TRP A 62 -0.08 0.17 26.92
CA TRP A 62 1.24 -0.19 26.44
C TRP A 62 2.29 0.89 26.72
N ARG A 63 1.95 2.16 26.49
CA ARG A 63 2.83 3.31 26.76
C ARG A 63 3.04 3.55 28.26
N ARG A 64 2.09 3.14 29.11
CA ARG A 64 2.21 3.18 30.58
C ARG A 64 2.94 1.97 31.18
N GLY A 65 3.43 1.04 30.35
CA GLY A 65 4.19 -0.13 30.81
C GLY A 65 3.34 -1.38 31.10
N PHE A 66 2.02 -1.30 31.04
CA PHE A 66 1.12 -2.44 31.24
C PHE A 66 1.04 -3.32 29.97
N LYS A 67 2.14 -4.01 29.64
CA LYS A 67 2.29 -4.75 28.38
C LYS A 67 1.32 -5.92 28.22
N PHE A 68 1.15 -6.73 29.28
CA PHE A 68 0.24 -7.87 29.23
C PHE A 68 -1.23 -7.45 29.03
N PRO A 69 -1.80 -6.52 29.84
CA PRO A 69 -3.16 -6.03 29.61
C PRO A 69 -3.35 -5.40 28.23
N ALA A 70 -2.36 -4.65 27.73
CA ALA A 70 -2.41 -4.08 26.39
C ALA A 70 -2.47 -5.17 25.29
N ARG A 71 -1.68 -6.24 25.42
CA ARG A 71 -1.71 -7.37 24.49
C ARG A 71 -3.02 -8.14 24.55
N PHE A 72 -3.53 -8.38 25.76
CA PHE A 72 -4.83 -9.03 25.94
C PHE A 72 -5.96 -8.21 25.30
N LEU A 73 -5.98 -6.89 25.51
CA LEU A 73 -6.97 -6.01 24.92
C LEU A 73 -6.88 -5.97 23.39
N SER A 74 -5.66 -6.00 22.83
CA SER A 74 -5.45 -6.07 21.38
C SER A 74 -5.93 -7.41 20.79
N TRP A 75 -5.66 -8.52 21.48
CA TRP A 75 -6.19 -9.83 21.12
C TRP A 75 -7.73 -9.86 21.16
N PHE A 76 -8.34 -9.27 22.19
CA PHE A 76 -9.78 -9.14 22.28
C PHE A 76 -10.34 -8.29 21.14
N GLY A 77 -9.71 -7.16 20.83
CA GLY A 77 -10.05 -6.33 19.67
C GLY A 77 -10.03 -7.12 18.36
N ARG A 78 -8.98 -7.93 18.13
CA ARG A 78 -8.91 -8.84 16.98
C ARG A 78 -10.06 -9.85 16.95
N LEU A 79 -10.42 -10.42 18.10
CA LEU A 79 -11.51 -11.41 18.19
C LEU A 79 -12.85 -10.81 17.75
N VAL A 80 -13.17 -9.58 18.17
CA VAL A 80 -14.47 -8.96 17.90
C VAL A 80 -14.54 -8.19 16.57
N THR A 81 -13.40 -7.73 16.04
CA THR A 81 -13.36 -6.89 14.81
C THR A 81 -12.71 -7.57 13.60
N ASN A 82 -11.99 -8.68 13.80
CA ASN A 82 -11.13 -9.33 12.80
C ASN A 82 -10.00 -8.42 12.25
N ILE A 83 -9.65 -7.36 12.99
CA ILE A 83 -8.55 -6.43 12.71
C ILE A 83 -7.47 -6.63 13.78
N ASP A 84 -6.26 -6.97 13.39
CA ASP A 84 -5.13 -7.14 14.29
C ASP A 84 -4.24 -5.89 14.32
N ILE A 85 -4.28 -5.14 15.43
CA ILE A 85 -3.45 -3.95 15.63
C ILE A 85 -2.57 -4.18 16.84
N HIS A 86 -1.26 -4.20 16.63
CA HIS A 86 -0.33 -4.27 17.75
C HIS A 86 -0.39 -2.98 18.59
N PRO A 87 -0.47 -3.06 19.93
CA PRO A 87 -0.62 -1.87 20.78
C PRO A 87 0.62 -0.98 20.80
N GLY A 88 1.76 -1.46 20.30
CA GLY A 88 2.99 -0.69 20.12
C GLY A 88 3.01 0.20 18.88
N ALA A 89 2.08 0.02 17.93
CA ALA A 89 2.03 0.83 16.72
C ALA A 89 1.85 2.32 17.04
N ALA A 90 2.27 3.18 16.11
CA ALA A 90 2.01 4.60 16.14
C ALA A 90 1.00 4.94 15.04
N ILE A 91 -0.20 5.34 15.42
CA ILE A 91 -1.28 5.66 14.49
C ILE A 91 -1.72 7.10 14.74
N GLY A 92 -1.79 7.88 13.67
CA GLY A 92 -2.32 9.23 13.66
C GLY A 92 -3.84 9.28 13.81
N GLU A 93 -4.45 10.30 13.22
CA GLU A 93 -5.88 10.59 13.33
C GLU A 93 -6.59 10.29 12.00
N ARG A 94 -7.88 9.94 12.09
CA ARG A 94 -8.72 9.68 10.90
C ARG A 94 -8.14 8.57 10.02
N LEU A 95 -7.61 7.52 10.65
CA LEU A 95 -7.32 6.27 9.97
C LEU A 95 -8.67 5.63 9.60
N PHE A 96 -8.91 5.42 8.31
CA PHE A 96 -10.10 4.74 7.83
C PHE A 96 -9.77 3.29 7.50
N ILE A 97 -10.39 2.35 8.21
CA ILE A 97 -10.24 0.91 7.95
C ILE A 97 -11.55 0.42 7.35
N ASP A 98 -11.57 0.28 6.03
CA ASP A 98 -12.76 -0.12 5.29
C ASP A 98 -12.81 -1.64 5.12
N HIS A 99 -13.96 -2.23 5.47
CA HIS A 99 -14.16 -3.69 5.50
C HIS A 99 -13.06 -4.47 6.25
N GLY A 100 -12.48 -3.93 7.33
CA GLY A 100 -11.17 -4.31 7.89
C GLY A 100 -10.83 -5.77 8.25
N ALA A 101 -11.69 -6.75 7.95
CA ALA A 101 -11.38 -8.17 8.05
C ALA A 101 -9.99 -8.51 7.48
N GLY A 102 -9.14 -9.13 8.31
CA GLY A 102 -7.80 -9.56 7.92
C GLY A 102 -6.76 -8.43 7.81
N VAL A 103 -7.09 -7.20 8.25
CA VAL A 103 -6.09 -6.14 8.38
C VAL A 103 -5.12 -6.47 9.52
N VAL A 104 -3.82 -6.34 9.26
CA VAL A 104 -2.74 -6.61 10.22
C VAL A 104 -1.78 -5.43 10.28
N ILE A 105 -1.61 -4.83 11.45
CA ILE A 105 -0.72 -3.69 11.72
C ILE A 105 0.29 -4.10 12.79
N GLY A 106 1.55 -4.22 12.39
CA GLY A 106 2.61 -4.67 13.28
C GLY A 106 3.13 -3.64 14.28
N GLU A 107 3.96 -4.11 15.22
CA GLU A 107 4.38 -3.36 16.41
C GLU A 107 5.05 -2.02 16.12
N THR A 108 5.97 -1.98 15.16
CA THR A 108 6.76 -0.77 14.87
C THR A 108 6.22 0.00 13.67
N ALA A 109 4.98 -0.30 13.27
CA ALA A 109 4.32 0.41 12.18
C ALA A 109 4.03 1.85 12.61
N VAL A 110 4.25 2.77 11.69
CA VAL A 110 3.89 4.18 11.85
C VAL A 110 2.86 4.49 10.76
N ILE A 111 1.72 5.03 11.14
CA ILE A 111 0.65 5.42 10.23
C ILE A 111 0.31 6.88 10.50
N GLY A 112 0.37 7.71 9.46
CA GLY A 112 0.03 9.12 9.50
C GLY A 112 -1.48 9.37 9.63
N ASN A 113 -1.87 10.60 9.37
CA ASN A 113 -3.25 11.05 9.38
C ASN A 113 -3.93 10.75 8.04
N ASP A 114 -5.26 10.62 8.06
CA ASP A 114 -6.08 10.52 6.84
C ASP A 114 -5.76 9.32 5.94
N VAL A 115 -5.09 8.29 6.47
CA VAL A 115 -4.78 7.06 5.74
C VAL A 115 -6.03 6.20 5.59
N THR A 116 -6.18 5.53 4.44
CA THR A 116 -7.22 4.53 4.22
C THR A 116 -6.59 3.16 3.98
N LEU A 117 -7.04 2.15 4.73
CA LEU A 117 -6.68 0.75 4.56
C LEU A 117 -7.93 -0.06 4.25
N TYR A 118 -7.90 -0.85 3.18
CA TYR A 118 -8.94 -1.82 2.89
C TYR A 118 -8.69 -3.16 3.59
N HIS A 119 -9.67 -4.04 3.53
CA HIS A 119 -9.60 -5.41 4.03
C HIS A 119 -8.35 -6.17 3.57
N GLY A 120 -7.86 -7.09 4.39
CA GLY A 120 -6.72 -7.96 4.06
C GLY A 120 -5.35 -7.26 3.93
N VAL A 121 -5.26 -5.97 4.22
CA VAL A 121 -4.00 -5.22 4.18
C VAL A 121 -3.05 -5.69 5.30
N THR A 122 -1.77 -5.85 5.00
CA THR A 122 -0.74 -6.17 6.02
C THR A 122 0.38 -5.15 6.00
N LEU A 123 0.65 -4.54 7.15
CA LEU A 123 1.83 -3.74 7.43
C LEU A 123 2.79 -4.61 8.27
N GLY A 124 3.58 -5.41 7.57
CA GLY A 124 4.33 -6.54 8.12
C GLY A 124 5.83 -6.29 8.30
N GLY A 125 6.45 -7.11 9.15
CA GLY A 125 7.90 -7.10 9.35
C GLY A 125 8.64 -8.06 8.42
N THR A 126 9.90 -7.77 8.12
CA THR A 126 10.79 -8.67 7.33
C THR A 126 11.96 -9.23 8.13
N SER A 127 12.15 -8.79 9.38
CA SER A 127 13.26 -9.20 10.24
C SER A 127 12.81 -9.73 11.60
N TRP A 128 13.66 -10.56 12.22
CA TRP A 128 13.53 -11.02 13.60
C TRP A 128 14.12 -10.05 14.62
N SER A 129 14.74 -8.95 14.16
CA SER A 129 15.34 -7.95 15.05
C SER A 129 14.27 -7.14 15.79
N SER A 130 14.55 -6.77 17.04
CA SER A 130 13.62 -6.03 17.90
C SER A 130 13.39 -4.57 17.47
N GLY A 131 14.18 -4.05 16.54
CA GLY A 131 14.11 -2.67 16.05
C GLY A 131 12.93 -2.36 15.11
N LYS A 132 13.01 -1.19 14.45
CA LYS A 132 12.09 -0.77 13.39
C LYS A 132 12.16 -1.80 12.25
N ARG A 133 11.02 -2.44 11.99
CA ARG A 133 10.89 -3.54 11.01
C ARG A 133 9.60 -3.51 10.23
N HIS A 134 8.63 -2.70 10.65
CA HIS A 134 7.36 -2.51 9.97
C HIS A 134 7.33 -1.16 9.24
N PRO A 135 6.41 -0.98 8.27
CA PRO A 135 6.40 0.20 7.42
C PRO A 135 6.11 1.51 8.16
N THR A 136 6.43 2.61 7.49
CA THR A 136 5.92 3.95 7.77
C THR A 136 4.99 4.35 6.63
N ILE A 137 3.75 4.68 6.96
CA ILE A 137 2.71 5.08 6.02
C ILE A 137 2.42 6.55 6.28
N ASP A 138 2.75 7.43 5.34
CA ASP A 138 2.57 8.88 5.49
C ASP A 138 1.10 9.30 5.33
N ASN A 139 0.85 10.59 5.52
CA ASN A 139 -0.49 11.17 5.50
C ASN A 139 -1.21 10.96 4.16
N GLY A 140 -2.50 10.63 4.24
CA GLY A 140 -3.38 10.53 3.08
C GLY A 140 -3.09 9.36 2.13
N VAL A 141 -2.25 8.40 2.54
CA VAL A 141 -1.98 7.20 1.74
C VAL A 141 -3.24 6.33 1.65
N LEU A 142 -3.46 5.76 0.48
CA LEU A 142 -4.49 4.76 0.25
C LEU A 142 -3.84 3.41 -0.01
N VAL A 143 -4.25 2.39 0.74
CA VAL A 143 -3.78 1.02 0.56
C VAL A 143 -4.93 0.10 0.18
N GLY A 144 -4.92 -0.36 -1.07
CA GLY A 144 -5.94 -1.21 -1.67
C GLY A 144 -6.07 -2.58 -0.99
N ALA A 145 -7.22 -3.22 -1.24
CA ALA A 145 -7.57 -4.48 -0.61
C ALA A 145 -6.50 -5.56 -0.82
N GLY A 146 -6.15 -6.29 0.25
CA GLY A 146 -5.21 -7.41 0.20
C GLY A 146 -3.74 -7.02 0.01
N ALA A 147 -3.39 -5.74 -0.09
CA ALA A 147 -1.99 -5.34 -0.28
C ALA A 147 -1.09 -5.72 0.92
N LYS A 148 0.18 -6.02 0.65
CA LYS A 148 1.20 -6.38 1.64
C LYS A 148 2.34 -5.38 1.55
N ILE A 149 2.58 -4.62 2.62
CA ILE A 149 3.68 -3.67 2.72
C ILE A 149 4.63 -4.21 3.78
N LEU A 150 5.83 -4.61 3.36
CA LEU A 150 6.71 -5.45 4.16
C LEU A 150 8.06 -4.77 4.39
N GLY A 151 8.45 -4.69 5.66
CA GLY A 151 9.75 -4.17 6.07
C GLY A 151 9.72 -2.71 6.55
N PRO A 152 10.86 -2.17 6.99
CA PRO A 152 10.98 -0.80 7.48
C PRO A 152 11.04 0.24 6.34
N ILE A 153 10.13 0.12 5.38
CA ILE A 153 10.00 1.01 4.22
C ILE A 153 9.01 2.14 4.48
N THR A 154 9.10 3.21 3.68
CA THR A 154 8.22 4.37 3.74
C THR A 154 7.33 4.44 2.51
N VAL A 155 6.03 4.57 2.72
CA VAL A 155 5.05 4.91 1.68
C VAL A 155 4.70 6.38 1.84
N GLY A 156 5.21 7.21 0.91
CA GLY A 156 5.14 8.65 0.97
C GLY A 156 3.72 9.22 0.88
N ALA A 157 3.56 10.46 1.32
CA ALA A 157 2.25 11.09 1.47
C ALA A 157 1.40 11.04 0.18
N ARG A 158 0.10 10.76 0.33
CA ARG A 158 -0.88 10.67 -0.77
C ARG A 158 -0.56 9.60 -1.84
N ALA A 159 0.41 8.72 -1.59
CA ALA A 159 0.66 7.59 -2.47
C ALA A 159 -0.51 6.59 -2.45
N ARG A 160 -0.61 5.78 -3.50
CA ARG A 160 -1.66 4.77 -3.67
C ARG A 160 -1.02 3.42 -3.91
N VAL A 161 -1.43 2.42 -3.14
CA VAL A 161 -1.02 1.03 -3.32
C VAL A 161 -2.20 0.27 -3.89
N GLY A 162 -2.01 -0.36 -5.05
CA GLY A 162 -3.04 -1.16 -5.68
C GLY A 162 -3.43 -2.39 -4.85
N ALA A 163 -4.63 -2.91 -5.12
CA ALA A 163 -5.09 -4.15 -4.51
C ALA A 163 -4.10 -5.30 -4.76
N ASN A 164 -3.94 -6.18 -3.77
CA ASN A 164 -3.04 -7.35 -3.77
C ASN A 164 -1.56 -7.07 -4.13
N SER A 165 -1.13 -5.82 -4.09
CA SER A 165 0.25 -5.47 -4.41
C SER A 165 1.18 -5.80 -3.24
N VAL A 166 2.42 -6.18 -3.55
CA VAL A 166 3.45 -6.51 -2.55
C VAL A 166 4.55 -5.46 -2.62
N VAL A 167 4.52 -4.50 -1.69
CA VAL A 167 5.45 -3.38 -1.60
C VAL A 167 6.60 -3.75 -0.68
N ILE A 168 7.82 -3.74 -1.24
CA ILE A 168 9.06 -4.12 -0.56
C ILE A 168 10.15 -3.04 -0.65
N GLU A 169 9.84 -1.91 -1.28
CA GLU A 169 10.73 -0.76 -1.49
C GLU A 169 9.97 0.54 -1.17
N ASP A 170 10.71 1.61 -0.87
CA ASP A 170 10.13 2.93 -0.58
C ASP A 170 9.32 3.45 -1.77
N VAL A 171 8.19 4.10 -1.47
CA VAL A 171 7.30 4.71 -2.46
C VAL A 171 7.32 6.22 -2.27
N ALA A 172 7.69 6.95 -3.32
CA ALA A 172 7.69 8.41 -3.28
C ALA A 172 6.26 8.98 -3.11
N PRO A 173 6.11 10.19 -2.54
CA PRO A 173 4.81 10.85 -2.41
C PRO A 173 4.06 10.98 -3.74
N GLU A 174 2.73 10.94 -3.67
CA GLU A 174 1.80 11.06 -4.82
C GLU A 174 1.97 10.01 -5.94
N MET A 175 2.75 8.95 -5.70
CA MET A 175 2.93 7.86 -6.67
C MET A 175 1.89 6.76 -6.47
N THR A 176 1.57 6.06 -7.56
CA THR A 176 0.80 4.81 -7.50
C THR A 176 1.73 3.62 -7.77
N VAL A 177 1.63 2.59 -6.93
CA VAL A 177 2.39 1.34 -7.10
C VAL A 177 1.46 0.15 -7.17
N VAL A 178 1.73 -0.78 -8.08
CA VAL A 178 0.95 -2.02 -8.26
C VAL A 178 1.82 -3.23 -8.58
N GLY A 179 1.30 -4.43 -8.33
CA GLY A 179 1.93 -5.70 -8.73
C GLY A 179 2.73 -6.39 -7.63
N ILE A 180 3.37 -7.50 -7.99
CA ILE A 180 4.14 -8.38 -7.10
C ILE A 180 5.49 -8.71 -7.76
N PRO A 181 6.62 -8.16 -7.29
CA PRO A 181 6.72 -7.02 -6.37
C PRO A 181 6.14 -5.74 -7.00
N ALA A 182 5.72 -4.80 -6.17
CA ALA A 182 5.08 -3.58 -6.63
C ALA A 182 6.03 -2.70 -7.45
N ARG A 183 5.50 -2.07 -8.48
CA ARG A 183 6.19 -1.15 -9.38
C ARG A 183 5.40 0.14 -9.52
N ILE A 184 6.12 1.25 -9.64
CA ILE A 184 5.52 2.55 -9.90
C ILE A 184 4.87 2.55 -11.28
N VAL A 185 3.59 2.93 -11.33
CA VAL A 185 2.86 3.15 -12.58
C VAL A 185 2.52 4.63 -12.73
N LYS A 186 2.72 5.18 -13.93
CA LYS A 186 2.26 6.53 -14.27
C LYS A 186 0.79 6.44 -14.63
N ILE A 187 -0.08 6.98 -13.78
CA ILE A 187 -1.48 7.17 -14.14
C ILE A 187 -1.57 8.48 -14.92
N GLU A 188 -1.82 8.41 -16.22
CA GLU A 188 -1.95 9.60 -17.09
C GLU A 188 -3.24 10.39 -16.83
N ARG A 189 -4.19 9.87 -16.05
CA ARG A 189 -5.49 10.52 -15.79
C ARG A 189 -5.61 11.21 -14.43
N ARG A 190 -6.42 12.25 -14.49
CA ARG A 190 -6.64 13.34 -13.53
C ARG A 190 -6.74 12.86 -12.08
N ARG A 191 -5.89 13.46 -11.27
CA ARG A 191 -5.82 13.35 -9.81
C ARG A 191 -7.16 13.80 -9.21
N THR A 192 -7.82 12.90 -8.47
CA THR A 192 -9.05 13.13 -7.70
C THR A 192 -10.31 13.23 -8.56
N GLY A 193 -11.32 12.40 -8.27
CA GLY A 193 -12.69 12.69 -8.70
C GLY A 193 -13.12 14.07 -8.16
N PRO A 194 -14.09 14.76 -8.79
CA PRO A 194 -14.48 16.13 -8.45
C PRO A 194 -14.85 16.37 -6.97
N ASP A 195 -15.09 15.30 -6.22
CA ASP A 195 -15.72 15.32 -4.90
C ASP A 195 -14.75 14.95 -3.74
N GLY A 196 -13.45 14.78 -4.01
CA GLY A 196 -12.50 14.29 -2.99
C GLY A 196 -12.63 12.80 -2.66
N ARG A 197 -13.37 12.05 -3.49
CA ARG A 197 -13.61 10.61 -3.35
C ARG A 197 -12.39 9.77 -3.74
N ILE A 198 -12.27 8.63 -3.06
CA ILE A 198 -11.26 7.60 -3.32
C ILE A 198 -11.49 6.98 -4.71
N ASP A 199 -10.41 6.78 -5.47
CA ASP A 199 -10.47 6.10 -6.77
C ASP A 199 -10.49 4.58 -6.55
N LEU A 200 -11.59 3.95 -6.94
CA LEU A 200 -11.83 2.51 -6.83
C LEU A 200 -11.69 1.80 -8.20
N GLU A 201 -11.24 2.52 -9.24
CA GLU A 201 -11.16 2.01 -10.61
C GLU A 201 -9.92 1.12 -10.81
N HIS A 202 -9.80 0.05 -10.03
CA HIS A 202 -8.67 -0.88 -10.09
C HIS A 202 -8.46 -1.50 -11.48
N HIS A 203 -9.52 -1.64 -12.26
CA HIS A 203 -9.51 -2.15 -13.64
C HIS A 203 -8.83 -1.21 -14.66
N LEU A 204 -8.57 0.05 -14.30
CA LEU A 204 -7.89 1.03 -15.16
C LEU A 204 -6.42 1.23 -14.82
N ILE A 205 -5.91 0.50 -13.82
CA ILE A 205 -4.50 0.57 -13.43
C ILE A 205 -3.67 -0.12 -14.54
N PRO A 206 -2.58 0.53 -15.02
CA PRO A 206 -1.66 -0.08 -15.98
C PRO A 206 -1.08 -1.42 -15.47
N ASP A 207 -0.91 -2.39 -16.37
CA ASP A 207 -0.24 -3.67 -16.10
C ASP A 207 1.22 -3.61 -16.57
N PRO A 208 2.18 -3.29 -15.69
CA PRO A 208 3.58 -3.16 -16.08
C PRO A 208 4.20 -4.48 -16.56
N VAL A 209 3.63 -5.63 -16.17
CA VAL A 209 4.11 -6.95 -16.61
C VAL A 209 3.59 -7.23 -18.02
N GLY A 210 2.29 -6.99 -18.26
CA GLY A 210 1.69 -7.06 -19.58
C GLY A 210 2.41 -6.16 -20.59
N ASP A 211 2.67 -4.91 -20.23
CA ASP A 211 3.41 -3.95 -21.08
C ASP A 211 4.82 -4.46 -21.43
N ALA A 212 5.54 -5.01 -20.43
CA ALA A 212 6.87 -5.57 -20.66
C ALA A 212 6.83 -6.80 -21.58
N ILE A 213 5.82 -7.67 -21.44
CA ILE A 213 5.62 -8.84 -22.30
C ILE A 213 5.34 -8.38 -23.74
N SER A 214 4.48 -7.39 -23.95
CA SER A 214 4.20 -6.84 -25.28
C SER A 214 5.48 -6.31 -25.95
N VAL A 215 6.30 -5.55 -25.22
CA VAL A 215 7.59 -5.05 -25.73
C VAL A 215 8.54 -6.19 -26.09
N LEU A 216 8.55 -7.28 -25.32
CA LEU A 216 9.37 -8.47 -25.63
C LEU A 216 8.87 -9.20 -26.89
N ILE A 217 7.55 -9.33 -27.08
CA ILE A 217 6.96 -9.93 -28.27
C ILE A 217 7.34 -9.12 -29.52
N ASP A 218 7.14 -7.80 -29.48
CA ASP A 218 7.54 -6.91 -30.59
C ASP A 218 9.03 -7.06 -30.93
N ARG A 219 9.86 -7.27 -29.89
CA ARG A 219 11.29 -7.49 -30.08
C ARG A 219 11.60 -8.85 -30.69
N ILE A 220 10.88 -9.90 -30.31
CA ILE A 220 11.01 -11.24 -30.91
C ILE A 220 10.63 -11.18 -32.39
N ASP A 221 9.48 -10.59 -32.73
CA ASP A 221 9.02 -10.44 -34.12
C ASP A 221 10.06 -9.69 -34.96
N PHE A 222 10.64 -8.61 -34.42
CA PHE A 222 11.71 -7.88 -35.08
C PHE A 222 12.96 -8.74 -35.30
N LEU A 223 13.35 -9.56 -34.33
CA LEU A 223 14.51 -10.43 -34.44
C LEU A 223 14.28 -11.58 -35.43
N GLU A 224 13.08 -12.16 -35.47
CA GLU A 224 12.68 -13.20 -36.42
C GLU A 224 12.68 -12.66 -37.86
N ALA A 225 12.10 -11.48 -38.08
CA ALA A 225 12.14 -10.81 -39.39
C ALA A 225 13.58 -10.53 -39.86
N ARG A 226 14.44 -10.08 -38.95
CA ARG A 226 15.86 -9.83 -39.24
C ARG A 226 16.62 -11.12 -39.55
N LEU A 227 16.35 -12.20 -38.83
CA LEU A 227 16.96 -13.51 -39.06
C LEU A 227 16.57 -14.06 -40.43
N ALA A 228 15.28 -14.00 -40.78
CA ALA A 228 14.77 -14.40 -42.09
C ALA A 228 15.45 -13.63 -43.24
N HIS A 229 15.61 -12.30 -43.08
CA HIS A 229 16.32 -11.48 -44.06
C HIS A 229 17.79 -11.88 -44.24
N LEU A 230 18.51 -12.16 -43.16
CA LEU A 230 19.91 -12.58 -43.21
C LEU A 230 20.08 -13.98 -43.82
N GLN A 231 19.18 -14.91 -43.52
CA GLN A 231 19.18 -16.25 -44.11
C GLN A 231 18.92 -16.19 -45.62
N GLY A 232 17.98 -15.36 -46.07
CA GLY A 232 17.75 -15.11 -47.50
C GLY A 232 19.00 -14.60 -48.23
N ARG A 233 19.68 -13.59 -47.66
CA ARG A 233 20.94 -13.06 -48.24
C ARG A 233 22.05 -14.10 -48.31
N ARG A 234 22.14 -15.01 -47.34
CA ARG A 234 23.14 -16.09 -47.32
C ARG A 234 22.85 -17.12 -48.41
N LEU A 235 21.59 -17.47 -48.61
CA LEU A 235 21.17 -18.36 -49.70
C LEU A 235 21.49 -17.74 -51.06
N ASP A 236 21.15 -16.46 -51.27
CA ASP A 236 21.45 -15.74 -52.51
C ASP A 236 22.96 -15.65 -52.79
N ALA A 237 23.78 -15.43 -51.76
CA ALA A 237 25.22 -15.38 -51.89
C ALA A 237 25.82 -16.75 -52.26
N SER A 238 25.33 -17.84 -51.65
CA SER A 238 25.74 -19.21 -51.99
C SER A 238 25.36 -19.60 -53.41
N SER A 239 24.14 -19.24 -53.87
CA SER A 239 23.69 -19.48 -55.25
C SER A 239 24.51 -18.73 -56.28
N ARG A 240 24.94 -17.49 -55.98
CA ARG A 240 25.82 -16.70 -56.87
C ARG A 240 27.25 -17.26 -56.95
N ASN A 241 27.73 -17.92 -55.89
CA ASN A 241 29.08 -18.50 -55.88
C ASN A 241 29.14 -19.80 -56.70
N ASN A 242 28.13 -20.68 -56.56
CA ASN A 242 28.01 -21.89 -57.38
C ASN A 242 27.83 -21.62 -58.89
N GLY A 243 27.21 -20.48 -59.25
CA GLY A 243 27.04 -20.09 -60.66
C GLY A 243 28.31 -19.57 -61.34
N LYS A 244 29.38 -19.25 -60.59
CA LYS A 244 30.65 -18.73 -61.13
C LYS A 244 31.72 -19.81 -61.38
N GLU A 245 31.62 -20.97 -60.74
CA GLU A 245 32.54 -22.11 -60.96
C GLU A 245 32.23 -22.94 -62.22
N HIS A 246 31.18 -22.60 -62.97
CA HIS A 246 30.71 -23.39 -64.11
C HIS A 246 30.66 -22.64 -65.45
N ARG A 247 31.43 -21.56 -65.61
CA ARG A 247 31.70 -20.99 -66.94
C ARG A 247 33.10 -21.42 -67.40
N PRO A 248 33.22 -21.97 -68.63
CA PRO A 248 34.40 -22.68 -69.12
C PRO A 248 35.64 -21.79 -69.26
#